data_AF-Q02352-F1
#
_entry.id   AF-Q02352-F1
#
_cell.length_a   1.000
_cell.length_b   1.000
_cell.length_c   1.000
_cell.angle_alpha   90.00
_cell.angle_beta   90.00
_cell.angle_gamma   90.00
#
_symmetry.space_group_name_H-M   'P 1'
#
loop_
_entity.id
_entity.type
_entity.pdbx_description
1 polymer ?
#
loop_
_entity_poly.entity_id
_entity_poly.type
_entity_poly.pdbx_seq_one_letter_code
_entity_poly.pdbx_strand_id
1 'polypeptide(L)'
;GPYKTWQRIYDYDFLTNLTSSEANDIIGAEAPLWSEQVDDVTVSSVFWPRAAALGELVWSGNRDAAGRKRTTSFTQRILNFREYLVANGVMAAALVPKYCLQHPHACDLYKNQTVMS
;
A
#
# COMPACT_ATOMS: atom_id res chain seq x y z
N GLY A 1 6.57 -12.97 -12.59
CA GLY A 1 5.18 -12.51 -12.30
C GLY A 1 5.11 -10.99 -12.38
N PRO A 2 3.91 -10.37 -12.37
CA PRO A 2 3.79 -8.92 -12.50
C PRO A 2 4.25 -8.19 -11.23
N TYR A 3 4.69 -6.94 -11.41
CA TYR A 3 5.01 -6.00 -10.34
C TYR A 3 3.84 -5.85 -9.36
N LYS A 4 4.13 -5.86 -8.06
CA LYS A 4 3.11 -5.67 -7.02
C LYS A 4 2.93 -4.17 -6.76
N THR A 5 1.78 -3.63 -7.15
CA THR A 5 1.39 -2.25 -6.82
C THR A 5 1.10 -2.12 -5.32
N TRP A 6 1.04 -0.88 -4.83
CA TRP A 6 0.65 -0.63 -3.44
C TRP A 6 -0.76 -1.14 -3.12
N GLN A 7 -1.71 -1.05 -4.07
CA GLN A 7 -3.06 -1.60 -3.93
C GLN A 7 -3.00 -3.12 -3.72
N ARG A 8 -2.22 -3.83 -4.54
CA ARG A 8 -2.09 -5.29 -4.41
C ARG A 8 -1.53 -5.71 -3.05
N ILE A 9 -0.64 -4.91 -2.47
CA ILE A 9 -0.08 -5.15 -1.13
C ILE A 9 -1.13 -4.88 -0.07
N TYR A 10 -1.79 -3.71 -0.12
CA TYR A 10 -2.78 -3.29 0.87
C TYR A 10 -4.05 -4.17 0.86
N ASP A 11 -4.44 -4.68 -0.30
CA ASP A 11 -5.63 -5.53 -0.47
C ASP A 11 -5.44 -6.97 0.05
N TYR A 12 -4.23 -7.33 0.52
CA TYR A 12 -3.92 -8.68 0.93
C TYR A 12 -4.54 -9.04 2.28
N ASP A 13 -5.66 -9.77 2.25
CA ASP A 13 -6.28 -10.35 3.44
C ASP A 13 -5.61 -11.68 3.80
N PHE A 14 -4.44 -11.62 4.42
CA PHE A 14 -3.60 -12.78 4.76
C PHE A 14 -4.21 -13.73 5.82
N LEU A 15 -5.30 -13.33 6.49
CA LEU A 15 -6.05 -14.18 7.43
C LEU A 15 -7.26 -14.88 6.78
N THR A 16 -7.49 -14.68 5.48
CA THR A 16 -8.65 -15.26 4.80
C THR A 16 -8.61 -16.78 4.84
N ASN A 17 -9.74 -17.41 5.19
CA ASN A 17 -9.89 -18.87 5.32
C ASN A 17 -9.05 -19.52 6.42
N LEU A 18 -8.45 -18.75 7.32
CA LEU A 18 -7.84 -19.29 8.54
C LEU A 18 -8.90 -19.43 9.64
N THR A 19 -8.77 -20.47 10.45
CA THR A 19 -9.45 -20.58 11.73
C THR A 19 -8.91 -19.54 12.71
N SER A 20 -9.67 -19.24 13.77
CA SER A 20 -9.22 -18.30 14.80
C SER A 20 -7.91 -18.74 15.48
N SER A 21 -7.66 -20.04 15.61
CA SER A 21 -6.39 -20.56 16.13
C SER A 21 -5.23 -20.29 15.18
N GLU A 22 -5.39 -20.59 13.89
CA GLU A 22 -4.35 -20.36 12.88
C GLU A 22 -4.07 -18.85 12.70
N ALA A 23 -5.09 -18.01 12.78
CA ALA A 23 -4.93 -16.56 12.70
C ALA A 23 -4.12 -15.99 13.88
N ASN A 24 -4.21 -16.60 15.06
CA ASN A 24 -3.45 -16.19 16.23
C ASN A 24 -1.95 -16.54 16.14
N ASP A 25 -1.58 -17.49 15.28
CA ASP A 25 -0.17 -17.84 15.03
C ASP A 25 0.53 -16.83 14.09
N ILE A 26 -0.23 -15.93 13.46
CA ILE A 26 0.33 -14.89 12.58
C ILE A 26 0.85 -13.72 13.42
N ILE A 27 2.17 -13.59 13.50
CA ILE A 27 2.84 -12.54 14.28
C ILE A 27 3.07 -11.22 13.51
N GLY A 28 2.84 -11.21 12.19
CA GLY A 28 3.08 -10.05 11.34
C GLY A 28 3.32 -10.42 9.88
N ALA A 29 3.94 -9.51 9.13
CA ALA A 29 4.32 -9.73 7.74
C ALA A 29 5.60 -8.98 7.37
N GLU A 30 6.28 -9.44 6.32
CA GLU A 30 7.49 -8.86 5.78
C GLU A 30 7.36 -8.66 4.26
N ALA A 31 7.84 -7.53 3.74
CA ALA A 31 7.97 -7.27 2.31
C ALA A 31 9.45 -7.40 1.89
N PRO A 32 9.92 -8.59 1.48
CA PRO A 32 11.30 -8.77 1.07
C PRO A 32 11.58 -8.03 -0.23
N LEU A 33 12.75 -7.39 -0.29
CA LEU A 33 13.32 -6.83 -1.50
C LEU A 33 14.59 -7.61 -1.86
N TRP A 34 14.41 -8.67 -2.64
CA TRP A 34 15.54 -9.42 -3.20
C TRP A 34 16.35 -8.54 -4.15
N SER A 35 17.68 -8.68 -4.12
CA SER A 35 18.62 -7.68 -4.64
C SER A 35 19.30 -8.04 -5.95
N GLU A 36 18.78 -9.00 -6.73
CA GLU A 36 19.37 -9.36 -8.01
C GLU A 36 19.43 -8.19 -9.01
N GLN A 37 18.51 -7.23 -8.87
CA GLN A 37 18.44 -5.99 -9.68
C GLN A 37 18.27 -4.76 -8.79
N VAL A 38 18.79 -4.79 -7.56
CA VAL A 38 18.66 -3.70 -6.59
C VAL A 38 20.02 -3.36 -5.99
N ASP A 39 20.33 -2.07 -6.02
CA ASP A 39 21.52 -1.45 -5.48
C ASP A 39 21.16 -0.10 -4.84
N ASP A 40 22.16 0.68 -4.41
CA ASP A 40 21.96 1.98 -3.76
C ASP A 40 21.16 2.98 -4.62
N VAL A 41 21.24 2.88 -5.94
CA VAL A 41 20.52 3.77 -6.87
C VAL A 41 19.02 3.48 -6.85
N THR A 42 18.63 2.22 -6.67
CA THR A 42 17.26 1.75 -6.88
C THR A 42 16.52 1.39 -5.60
N VAL A 43 17.23 0.98 -4.54
CA VAL A 43 16.68 0.42 -3.30
C VAL A 43 15.53 1.25 -2.72
N SER A 44 15.71 2.57 -2.61
CA SER A 44 14.70 3.46 -2.04
C SER A 44 13.43 3.54 -2.88
N SER A 45 13.58 3.65 -4.21
CA SER A 45 12.47 3.81 -5.14
C SER A 45 11.67 2.52 -5.31
N VAL A 46 12.34 1.36 -5.22
CA VAL A 46 11.67 0.07 -5.30
C VAL A 46 10.94 -0.23 -3.99
N PHE A 47 11.53 0.10 -2.84
CA PHE A 47 10.92 -0.16 -1.54
C PHE A 47 9.75 0.81 -1.23
N TRP A 48 9.96 2.11 -1.43
CA TRP A 48 9.01 3.16 -1.05
C TRP A 48 8.23 3.72 -2.25
N PRO A 49 6.93 4.02 -2.11
CA PRO A 49 6.12 3.99 -0.88
C PRO A 49 5.40 2.65 -0.65
N ARG A 50 5.68 1.60 -1.44
CA ARG A 50 4.95 0.32 -1.35
C ARG A 50 5.05 -0.34 0.03
N ALA A 51 6.20 -0.24 0.68
CA ALA A 51 6.37 -0.72 2.05
C ALA A 51 5.44 0.00 3.06
N ALA A 52 5.08 1.26 2.82
CA ALA A 52 4.12 1.98 3.66
C ALA A 52 2.70 1.37 3.59
N ALA A 53 2.34 0.78 2.44
CA ALA A 53 1.08 0.05 2.30
C ALA A 53 1.05 -1.20 3.19
N LEU A 54 2.13 -1.98 3.22
CA LEU A 54 2.25 -3.10 4.14
C LEU A 54 2.27 -2.62 5.60
N GLY A 55 3.01 -1.53 5.87
CA GLY A 55 3.11 -0.92 7.20
C GLY A 55 1.75 -0.59 7.78
N GLU A 56 0.85 0.06 7.02
CA GLU A 56 -0.50 0.33 7.52
C GLU A 56 -1.35 -0.94 7.66
N LEU A 57 -1.22 -1.88 6.71
CA LEU A 57 -1.94 -3.15 6.74
C LEU A 57 -1.64 -3.96 8.02
N VAL A 58 -0.38 -4.04 8.46
CA VAL A 58 -0.03 -4.77 9.69
C VAL A 58 -0.18 -3.92 10.97
N TRP A 59 -0.24 -2.60 10.85
CA TRP A 59 -0.43 -1.70 12.01
C TRP A 59 -1.90 -1.53 12.41
N SER A 60 -2.77 -1.28 11.42
CA SER A 60 -4.20 -0.98 11.68
C SER A 60 -5.17 -1.66 10.72
N GLY A 61 -4.68 -2.55 9.86
CA GLY A 61 -5.50 -3.27 8.90
C GLY A 61 -5.91 -2.43 7.69
N ASN A 62 -6.55 -3.11 6.73
CA ASN A 62 -7.07 -2.54 5.49
C ASN A 62 -8.59 -2.31 5.52
N ARG A 63 -9.22 -2.38 6.70
CA ARG A 63 -10.68 -2.25 6.87
C ARG A 63 -11.08 -0.98 7.61
N ASP A 64 -12.25 -0.45 7.27
CA ASP A 64 -12.89 0.65 7.98
C ASP A 64 -13.64 0.17 9.24
N ALA A 65 -14.26 1.10 9.98
CA ALA A 65 -15.03 0.79 11.18
C ALA A 65 -16.24 -0.13 10.93
N ALA A 66 -16.71 -0.24 9.68
CA ALA A 66 -17.79 -1.13 9.27
C ALA A 66 -17.26 -2.48 8.74
N GLY A 67 -15.95 -2.71 8.81
CA GLY A 67 -15.31 -3.95 8.35
C GLY A 67 -15.14 -4.05 6.82
N ARG A 68 -15.40 -2.99 6.06
CA ARG A 68 -15.23 -2.96 4.60
C ARG A 68 -13.80 -2.58 4.26
N LYS A 69 -13.24 -3.08 3.15
CA LYS A 69 -11.94 -2.62 2.66
C LYS A 69 -11.98 -1.12 2.43
N ARG A 70 -10.86 -0.46 2.72
CA ARG A 70 -10.75 1.00 2.65
C ARG A 70 -9.67 1.45 1.67
N THR A 71 -9.36 0.64 0.66
CA THR A 71 -8.27 0.89 -0.30
C THR A 71 -8.45 2.21 -1.04
N THR A 72 -9.67 2.54 -1.46
CA THR A 72 -9.96 3.84 -2.10
C THR A 72 -9.65 5.03 -1.19
N SER A 73 -9.97 4.92 0.11
CA SER A 73 -9.65 5.96 1.09
C SER A 73 -8.15 6.04 1.40
N PHE A 74 -7.40 4.94 1.19
CA PHE A 74 -5.96 4.90 1.38
C PHE A 74 -5.20 5.64 0.29
N THR A 75 -5.76 5.75 -0.93
CA THR A 75 -5.14 6.44 -2.07
C THR A 75 -4.57 7.81 -1.66
N GLN A 76 -5.37 8.72 -1.11
CA GLN A 76 -4.86 10.05 -0.76
C GLN A 76 -3.85 10.04 0.38
N ARG A 77 -3.97 9.12 1.36
CA ARG A 77 -2.98 8.97 2.43
C ARG A 77 -1.62 8.55 1.89
N ILE A 78 -1.56 7.48 1.09
CA ILE A 78 -0.28 7.00 0.57
C ILE A 78 0.35 7.98 -0.42
N LEU A 79 -0.47 8.69 -1.21
CA LEU A 79 0.03 9.73 -2.11
C LEU A 79 0.63 10.91 -1.34
N ASN A 80 -0.03 11.39 -0.28
CA ASN A 80 0.55 12.40 0.60
C ASN A 80 1.79 11.90 1.35
N PHE A 81 1.75 10.68 1.87
CA PHE A 81 2.85 10.07 2.59
C PHE A 81 4.10 9.90 1.70
N ARG A 82 3.91 9.59 0.41
CA ARG A 82 5.01 9.56 -0.55
C ARG A 82 5.70 10.93 -0.66
N GLU A 83 4.96 12.03 -0.75
CA GLU A 83 5.57 13.36 -0.79
C GLU A 83 6.27 13.69 0.54
N TYR A 84 5.71 13.25 1.67
CA TYR A 84 6.35 13.36 2.98
C TYR A 84 7.68 12.60 3.04
N LEU A 85 7.75 11.36 2.53
CA LEU A 85 9.00 10.59 2.43
C LEU A 85 10.06 11.35 1.62
N VAL A 86 9.69 11.89 0.46
CA VAL A 86 10.60 12.69 -0.38
C VAL A 86 11.08 13.95 0.35
N ALA A 87 10.19 14.64 1.07
CA ALA A 87 10.55 15.80 1.88
C ALA A 87 11.54 15.46 3.02
N ASN A 88 11.58 14.20 3.47
CA ASN A 88 12.51 13.69 4.48
C ASN A 88 13.76 13.02 3.87
N GLY A 89 14.02 13.21 2.57
CA GLY A 89 15.21 12.67 1.89
C GLY A 89 15.10 11.22 1.44
N VAL A 90 13.92 10.58 1.57
CA VAL A 90 13.69 9.22 1.08
C VAL A 90 13.25 9.28 -0.38
N MET A 91 14.05 8.69 -1.28
CA MET A 91 13.82 8.67 -2.73
C MET A 91 12.69 7.70 -3.14
N ALA A 92 11.45 7.99 -2.73
CA ALA A 92 10.28 7.15 -3.00
C ALA A 92 9.76 7.32 -4.44
N ALA A 93 9.36 6.21 -5.08
CA ALA A 93 8.80 6.23 -6.43
C ALA A 93 7.49 7.04 -6.50
N ALA A 94 7.27 7.74 -7.61
CA ALA A 94 5.99 8.37 -7.89
C ALA A 94 4.95 7.29 -8.24
N LEU A 95 3.74 7.40 -7.69
CA LEU A 95 2.67 6.41 -7.90
C LEU A 95 1.72 6.78 -9.04
N VAL A 96 1.48 8.07 -9.24
CA VAL A 96 0.47 8.63 -10.16
C VAL A 96 0.93 10.00 -10.66
N PRO A 97 0.32 10.53 -11.74
CA PRO A 97 0.46 11.95 -12.08
C PRO A 97 0.07 12.85 -10.91
N LYS A 98 0.84 13.94 -10.67
CA LYS A 98 0.59 14.86 -9.55
C LYS A 98 -0.80 15.52 -9.60
N TYR A 99 -1.43 15.55 -10.77
CA TYR A 99 -2.83 15.94 -10.95
C TYR A 99 -3.78 15.14 -10.03
N CYS A 100 -3.58 13.83 -9.89
CA CYS A 100 -4.40 12.95 -9.06
C CYS A 100 -4.32 13.27 -7.57
N LEU A 101 -3.15 13.74 -7.11
CA LEU A 101 -2.98 14.19 -5.73
C LEU A 101 -3.77 15.49 -5.47
N GLN A 102 -3.77 16.42 -6.43
CA GLN A 102 -4.48 17.70 -6.33
C GLN A 102 -5.99 17.58 -6.56
N HIS A 103 -6.44 16.55 -7.27
CA HIS A 103 -7.84 16.28 -7.59
C HIS A 103 -8.21 14.89 -7.06
N PRO A 104 -8.59 14.78 -5.78
CA PRO A 104 -8.93 13.51 -5.16
C PRO A 104 -9.95 12.72 -6.01
N HIS A 105 -9.70 11.42 -6.19
CA HIS A 105 -10.56 10.49 -6.93
C HIS A 105 -10.70 10.75 -8.44
N ALA A 106 -10.04 11.77 -9.00
CA ALA A 106 -10.09 12.05 -10.44
C ALA A 106 -9.42 10.97 -11.30
N CYS A 107 -8.54 10.16 -10.70
CA CYS A 107 -7.79 9.09 -11.36
C CYS A 107 -8.26 7.68 -10.93
N ASP A 108 -9.38 7.57 -10.21
CA ASP A 108 -9.97 6.29 -9.88
C ASP A 108 -10.53 5.64 -11.15
N LEU A 109 -10.29 4.34 -11.33
CA LEU A 109 -10.86 3.59 -12.46
C LEU A 109 -12.39 3.53 -12.36
N TYR A 110 -12.90 3.34 -11.15
CA TYR A 110 -14.33 3.28 -10.87
C TYR A 110 -14.75 4.50 -10.04
N LYS A 111 -15.75 5.24 -10.53
CA LYS A 111 -16.34 6.36 -9.76
C LYS A 111 -17.05 5.88 -8.50
N ASN A 112 -17.57 4.64 -8.52
CA ASN A 112 -18.18 4.05 -7.35
C ASN A 112 -17.10 3.68 -6.33
N GLN A 113 -17.08 4.42 -5.23
CA GLN A 113 -16.07 4.34 -4.18
C GLN A 113 -16.12 3.03 -3.38
N THR A 114 -17.20 2.25 -3.49
CA THR A 114 -17.35 0.96 -2.81
C THR A 114 -16.83 -0.24 -3.62
N VAL A 115 -16.36 -0.04 -4.85
CA VAL A 115 -15.89 -1.15 -5.69
C VAL A 115 -14.63 -1.82 -5.14
N MET A 116 -13.81 -1.06 -4.42
CA MET A 116 -12.60 -1.56 -3.74
C MET A 116 -12.79 -1.63 -2.22
N SER A 117 -14.04 -1.72 -1.77
CA SER A 117 -14.42 -1.92 -0.37
C SER A 117 -14.91 -3.33 -0.07
#